data_AF-A0A4S8MED0-F1
#
_entry.id   AF-A0A4S8MED0-F1
#
_cell.length_a   1.000
_cell.length_b   1.000
_cell.length_c   1.000
_cell.angle_alpha   90.00
_cell.angle_beta   90.00
_cell.angle_gamma   90.00
#
_symmetry.space_group_name_H-M   'P 1'
#
loop_
_entity.id
_entity.type
_entity.pdbx_description
1 polymer ?
#
loop_
_entity_poly.entity_id
_entity_poly.type
_entity_poly.pdbx_seq_one_letter_code
_entity_poly.pdbx_strand_id
1 'polypeptide(L)'
;AMQVHICIAMGLASATETPITPPAQLKERFAARFRTQDDFSSLVRNLGNRPAQQPHLQHIQAARTHFHNNAATGNSLGKDVARVEDLTLRILFSMMNQYGFETWCPDLSDSPSSLYNNAHRAFAVDSFQQACMMGGYLWFGVIPEQYQDTFLLAKIYDSYVFGTLKDKARKEARDPGALERRQEANLIGKRRRSLAANRELFLRTNGYPDRVIKAVAGSYCASEDE
;
A
#
# COMPACT_ATOMS: atom_id res chain seq x y z
N ALA A 1 8.03 -1.54 3.09
CA ALA A 1 7.96 -2.65 2.12
C ALA A 1 6.58 -3.30 2.05
N MET A 2 6.11 -4.04 3.06
CA MET A 2 4.83 -4.79 2.99
C MET A 2 3.61 -3.93 2.66
N GLN A 3 3.50 -2.72 3.22
CA GLN A 3 2.40 -1.80 2.89
C GLN A 3 2.37 -1.43 1.41
N VAL A 4 3.54 -1.18 0.80
CA VAL A 4 3.67 -0.91 -0.65
C VAL A 4 3.26 -2.14 -1.45
N HIS A 5 3.66 -3.34 -1.02
CA HIS A 5 3.24 -4.59 -1.65
C HIS A 5 1.71 -4.76 -1.65
N ILE A 6 1.06 -4.47 -0.51
CA ILE A 6 -0.41 -4.49 -0.36
C ILE A 6 -1.06 -3.45 -1.27
N CYS A 7 -0.55 -2.22 -1.32
CA CYS A 7 -1.07 -1.18 -2.21
C CYS A 7 -1.00 -1.61 -3.67
N ILE A 8 0.11 -2.24 -4.09
CA ILE A 8 0.25 -2.74 -5.47
C ILE A 8 -0.77 -3.84 -5.75
N ALA A 9 -0.90 -4.82 -4.84
CA ALA A 9 -1.87 -5.91 -4.99
C ALA A 9 -3.31 -5.39 -5.12
N MET A 10 -3.64 -4.33 -4.39
CA MET A 10 -4.96 -3.71 -4.37
C MET A 10 -5.15 -2.67 -5.49
N GLY A 11 -4.09 -2.31 -6.23
CA GLY A 11 -4.13 -1.28 -7.27
C GLY A 11 -4.15 0.16 -6.75
N LEU A 12 -3.82 0.41 -5.48
CA LEU A 12 -3.82 1.75 -4.88
C LEU A 12 -2.56 2.54 -5.22
N ALA A 13 -2.68 3.61 -6.00
CA ALA A 13 -1.57 4.43 -6.47
C ALA A 13 -1.37 5.73 -5.68
N SER A 14 -2.32 6.13 -4.86
CA SER A 14 -2.28 7.38 -4.11
C SER A 14 -2.77 7.25 -2.66
N ALA A 15 -2.44 8.26 -1.85
CA ALA A 15 -2.86 8.32 -0.46
C ALA A 15 -4.37 8.62 -0.28
N THR A 16 -5.08 9.01 -1.34
CA THR A 16 -6.51 9.35 -1.32
C THR A 16 -7.39 8.22 -1.84
N GLU A 17 -6.87 7.34 -2.70
CA GLU A 17 -7.65 6.20 -3.21
C GLU A 17 -8.07 5.22 -2.13
N THR A 18 -9.32 4.78 -2.15
CA THR A 18 -9.84 3.78 -1.22
C THR A 18 -9.87 2.39 -1.83
N PRO A 19 -9.69 1.34 -1.01
CA PRO A 19 -9.99 -0.03 -1.41
C PRO A 19 -11.40 -0.14 -2.01
N ILE A 20 -11.53 -0.87 -3.11
CA ILE A 20 -12.84 -1.24 -3.65
C ILE A 20 -13.49 -2.29 -2.74
N THR A 21 -14.83 -2.25 -2.66
CA THR A 21 -15.59 -3.32 -2.00
C THR A 21 -15.65 -4.52 -2.96
N PRO A 22 -15.39 -5.76 -2.49
CA PRO A 22 -15.43 -6.92 -3.37
C PRO A 22 -16.83 -7.10 -3.98
N PRO A 23 -16.95 -7.22 -5.32
CA PRO A 23 -18.21 -7.55 -5.97
C PRO A 23 -18.75 -8.90 -5.46
N ALA A 24 -20.08 -9.02 -5.33
CA ALA A 24 -20.73 -10.25 -4.85
C ALA A 24 -20.29 -11.49 -5.65
N GLN A 25 -20.18 -11.36 -6.97
CA GLN A 25 -19.73 -12.42 -7.88
C GLN A 25 -18.33 -12.97 -7.53
N LEU A 26 -17.42 -12.12 -7.05
CA LEU A 26 -16.06 -12.53 -6.67
C LEU A 26 -16.11 -13.40 -5.41
N LYS A 27 -16.93 -13.00 -4.43
CA LYS A 27 -17.17 -13.77 -3.20
C LYS A 27 -17.87 -15.10 -3.49
N GLU A 28 -18.85 -15.11 -4.39
CA GLU A 28 -19.56 -16.32 -4.81
C GLU A 28 -18.63 -17.31 -5.51
N ARG A 29 -17.79 -16.86 -6.45
CA ARG A 29 -16.78 -17.69 -7.10
C ARG A 29 -15.78 -18.28 -6.10
N PHE A 30 -15.36 -17.48 -5.12
CA PHE A 30 -14.49 -17.96 -4.05
C PHE A 30 -15.18 -19.05 -3.22
N ALA A 31 -16.41 -18.79 -2.75
CA ALA A 31 -17.17 -19.74 -1.94
C ALA A 31 -17.52 -21.04 -2.69
N ALA A 32 -17.74 -20.96 -4.01
CA ALA A 32 -17.96 -22.13 -4.86
C ALA A 32 -16.71 -23.03 -4.93
N ARG A 33 -15.51 -22.43 -4.88
CA ARG A 33 -14.22 -23.12 -4.99
C ARG A 33 -13.67 -23.60 -3.65
N PHE A 34 -13.88 -22.84 -2.58
CA PHE A 34 -13.37 -23.12 -1.24
C PHE A 34 -14.53 -23.14 -0.26
N ARG A 35 -15.02 -24.34 0.05
CA ARG A 35 -16.14 -24.52 0.99
C ARG A 35 -15.64 -24.65 2.42
N THR A 36 -14.44 -25.21 2.59
CA THR A 36 -13.83 -25.48 3.89
C THR A 36 -12.43 -24.89 3.98
N GLN A 37 -11.94 -24.76 5.22
CA GLN A 37 -10.54 -24.41 5.47
C GLN A 37 -9.58 -25.45 4.86
N ASP A 38 -9.96 -26.73 4.84
CA ASP A 38 -9.14 -27.81 4.30
C ASP A 38 -8.96 -27.72 2.78
N ASP A 39 -10.00 -27.29 2.04
CA ASP A 39 -9.90 -27.03 0.60
C ASP A 39 -8.83 -25.96 0.33
N PHE A 40 -8.86 -24.90 1.12
CA PHE A 40 -7.93 -23.79 1.00
C PHE A 40 -6.51 -24.17 1.46
N SER A 41 -6.35 -24.83 2.60
CA SER A 41 -5.05 -25.32 3.08
C SER A 41 -4.42 -26.31 2.10
N SER A 42 -5.24 -27.10 1.39
CA SER A 42 -4.77 -27.99 0.33
C SER A 42 -4.27 -27.24 -0.90
N LEU A 43 -4.89 -26.11 -1.27
CA LEU A 43 -4.35 -25.21 -2.29
C LEU A 43 -2.97 -24.68 -1.87
N VAL A 44 -2.87 -24.12 -0.66
CA VAL A 44 -1.63 -23.47 -0.17
C VAL A 44 -0.45 -24.46 -0.18
N ARG A 45 -0.68 -25.70 0.28
CA ARG A 45 0.35 -26.76 0.25
C ARG A 45 0.84 -27.14 -1.15
N ASN A 46 0.05 -26.84 -2.18
CA ASN A 46 0.33 -27.19 -3.58
C ASN A 46 0.66 -25.95 -4.43
N LEU A 47 0.93 -24.79 -3.81
CA LEU A 47 1.45 -23.61 -4.50
C LEU A 47 2.79 -24.00 -5.16
N GLY A 48 2.89 -23.85 -6.48
CA GLY A 48 4.04 -24.27 -7.28
C GLY A 48 3.83 -25.51 -8.16
N ASN A 49 2.82 -26.35 -7.87
CA ASN A 49 2.50 -27.52 -8.71
C ASN A 49 1.63 -27.17 -9.93
N ARG A 50 1.28 -25.88 -10.10
CA ARG A 50 0.48 -25.40 -11.23
C ARG A 50 1.38 -24.72 -12.27
N PRO A 51 1.25 -25.05 -13.56
CA PRO A 51 1.97 -24.35 -14.60
C PRO A 51 1.62 -22.86 -14.54
N ALA A 52 2.63 -22.01 -14.59
CA ALA A 52 2.43 -20.56 -14.67
C ALA A 52 1.66 -20.25 -15.96
N GLN A 53 0.38 -19.92 -15.85
CA GLN A 53 -0.37 -19.41 -16.98
C GLN A 53 0.15 -18.01 -17.31
N GLN A 54 0.74 -17.83 -18.49
CA GLN A 54 1.13 -16.51 -18.99
C GLN A 54 -0.12 -15.74 -19.41
N PRO A 55 -0.49 -14.69 -18.65
CA PRO A 55 -0.57 -13.34 -19.22
C PRO A 55 -0.12 -12.27 -18.21
N HIS A 56 1.06 -12.41 -17.60
CA HIS A 56 1.55 -11.41 -16.63
C HIS A 56 2.01 -10.11 -17.28
N LEU A 57 2.45 -10.13 -18.54
CA LEU A 57 3.00 -8.92 -19.20
C LEU A 57 1.97 -7.79 -19.31
N GLN A 58 0.73 -8.09 -19.67
CA GLN A 58 -0.34 -7.09 -19.76
C GLN A 58 -0.70 -6.51 -18.39
N HIS A 59 -0.81 -7.35 -17.35
CA HIS A 59 -1.07 -6.89 -15.98
C HIS A 59 0.08 -6.04 -15.43
N ILE A 60 1.33 -6.42 -15.70
CA ILE A 60 2.51 -5.64 -15.32
C ILE A 60 2.53 -4.31 -16.07
N GLN A 61 2.27 -4.29 -17.37
CA GLN A 61 2.19 -3.06 -18.16
C GLN A 61 1.08 -2.14 -17.65
N ALA A 62 -0.11 -2.67 -17.41
CA ALA A 62 -1.23 -1.90 -16.86
C ALA A 62 -0.90 -1.33 -15.48
N ALA A 63 -0.31 -2.13 -14.59
CA ALA A 63 0.17 -1.66 -13.29
C ALA A 63 1.22 -0.55 -13.46
N ARG A 64 2.20 -0.74 -14.33
CA ARG A 64 3.24 0.26 -14.62
C ARG A 64 2.65 1.57 -15.11
N THR A 65 1.77 1.54 -16.10
CA THR A 65 1.09 2.73 -16.62
C THR A 65 0.31 3.43 -15.52
N HIS A 66 -0.46 2.68 -14.74
CA HIS A 66 -1.25 3.22 -13.63
C HIS A 66 -0.37 3.92 -12.58
N PHE A 67 0.69 3.25 -12.11
CA PHE A 67 1.56 3.80 -11.07
C PHE A 67 2.50 4.89 -11.58
N HIS A 68 2.97 4.82 -12.82
CA HIS A 68 3.83 5.85 -13.42
C HIS A 68 3.09 7.18 -13.58
N ASN A 69 1.86 7.13 -14.12
CA ASN A 69 1.01 8.32 -14.26
C ASN A 69 0.75 8.98 -12.89
N ASN A 70 0.56 8.16 -11.84
CA ASN A 70 0.34 8.66 -10.49
C ASN A 70 1.63 9.16 -9.80
N ALA A 71 2.79 8.55 -10.04
CA ALA A 71 4.07 8.98 -9.47
C ALA A 71 4.47 10.40 -9.94
N ALA A 72 4.09 10.77 -11.17
CA ALA A 72 4.29 12.11 -11.72
C ALA A 72 3.56 13.22 -10.92
N THR A 73 2.53 12.86 -10.16
CA THR A 73 1.77 13.82 -9.32
C THR A 73 2.45 14.14 -7.97
N GLY A 74 3.62 13.53 -7.69
CA GLY A 74 4.45 13.88 -6.53
C GLY A 74 4.11 13.15 -5.23
N ASN A 75 3.19 12.18 -5.26
CA ASN A 75 2.87 11.36 -4.09
C ASN A 75 4.03 10.40 -3.71
N SER A 76 4.27 10.17 -2.41
CA SER A 76 5.37 9.28 -1.97
C SER A 76 5.08 7.82 -2.29
N LEU A 77 3.82 7.40 -2.20
CA LEU A 77 3.40 6.03 -2.50
C LEU A 77 3.62 5.66 -3.97
N GLY A 78 3.22 6.51 -4.92
CA GLY A 78 3.41 6.24 -6.35
C GLY A 78 4.89 6.22 -6.72
N LYS A 79 5.74 7.06 -6.10
CA LYS A 79 7.20 6.97 -6.25
C LYS A 79 7.75 5.63 -5.75
N ASP A 80 7.31 5.18 -4.58
CA ASP A 80 7.75 3.91 -4.00
C ASP A 80 7.30 2.71 -4.86
N VAL A 81 6.06 2.76 -5.37
CA VAL A 81 5.54 1.73 -6.26
C VAL A 81 6.27 1.73 -7.60
N ALA A 82 6.59 2.89 -8.17
CA ALA A 82 7.34 2.99 -9.42
C ALA A 82 8.75 2.37 -9.33
N ARG A 83 9.36 2.37 -8.14
CA ARG A 83 10.67 1.74 -7.88
C ARG A 83 10.62 0.21 -7.77
N VAL A 84 9.43 -0.38 -7.60
CA VAL A 84 9.31 -1.83 -7.52
C VAL A 84 9.74 -2.46 -8.83
N GLU A 85 10.55 -3.50 -8.79
CA GLU A 85 11.09 -4.17 -9.97
C GLU A 85 10.06 -5.06 -10.67
N ASP A 86 10.21 -5.27 -11.98
CA ASP A 86 9.32 -6.13 -12.76
C ASP A 86 9.28 -7.56 -12.22
N LEU A 87 10.40 -8.09 -11.69
CA LEU A 87 10.45 -9.40 -11.07
C LEU A 87 9.49 -9.49 -9.87
N THR A 88 9.44 -8.45 -9.04
CA THR A 88 8.53 -8.40 -7.89
C THR A 88 7.06 -8.39 -8.35
N LEU A 89 6.74 -7.64 -9.41
CA LEU A 89 5.39 -7.63 -9.99
C LEU A 89 5.03 -8.98 -10.61
N ARG A 90 5.98 -9.64 -11.30
CA ARG A 90 5.79 -11.00 -11.83
C ARG A 90 5.45 -11.99 -10.72
N ILE A 91 6.18 -11.95 -9.61
CA ILE A 91 5.93 -12.82 -8.45
C ILE A 91 4.52 -12.58 -7.91
N LEU A 92 4.15 -11.33 -7.65
CA LEU A 92 2.83 -10.96 -7.13
C LEU A 92 1.69 -11.49 -8.02
N PHE A 93 1.72 -11.21 -9.32
CA PHE A 93 0.67 -11.64 -10.24
C PHE A 93 0.69 -13.15 -10.51
N SER A 94 1.86 -13.80 -10.47
CA SER A 94 1.97 -15.26 -10.56
C SER A 94 1.27 -15.93 -9.39
N MET A 95 1.50 -15.43 -8.18
CA MET A 95 0.85 -15.95 -6.99
C MET A 95 -0.64 -15.65 -6.97
N MET A 96 -1.06 -14.51 -7.53
CA MET A 96 -2.49 -14.17 -7.62
C MET A 96 -3.22 -15.23 -8.45
N ASN A 97 -2.63 -15.63 -9.59
CA ASN A 97 -3.13 -16.72 -10.43
C ASN A 97 -3.10 -18.09 -9.71
N GLN A 98 -2.03 -18.40 -8.97
CA GLN A 98 -1.93 -19.67 -8.23
C GLN A 98 -3.02 -19.79 -7.16
N TYR A 99 -3.26 -18.70 -6.42
CA TYR A 99 -4.36 -18.57 -5.47
C TYR A 99 -5.73 -18.62 -6.16
N GLY A 100 -5.80 -18.24 -7.44
CA GLY A 100 -7.03 -18.18 -8.23
C GLY A 100 -7.80 -16.89 -8.03
N PHE A 101 -7.10 -15.82 -7.66
CA PHE A 101 -7.66 -14.48 -7.59
C PHE A 101 -7.55 -13.81 -8.96
N GLU A 102 -8.67 -13.31 -9.46
CA GLU A 102 -8.69 -12.43 -10.65
C GLU A 102 -8.28 -11.01 -10.26
N THR A 103 -8.64 -10.60 -9.04
CA THR A 103 -8.25 -9.35 -8.42
C THR A 103 -8.10 -9.61 -6.93
N TRP A 104 -7.08 -9.01 -6.31
CA TRP A 104 -6.91 -9.11 -4.87
C TRP A 104 -7.75 -8.04 -4.16
N CYS A 105 -8.82 -8.48 -3.51
CA CYS A 105 -9.84 -7.60 -2.95
C CYS A 105 -10.39 -8.15 -1.62
N PRO A 106 -9.67 -7.94 -0.49
CA PRO A 106 -10.14 -8.37 0.82
C PRO A 106 -11.46 -7.66 1.20
N ASP A 107 -12.33 -8.37 1.91
CA ASP A 107 -13.62 -7.85 2.35
C ASP A 107 -13.47 -7.11 3.68
N LEU A 108 -13.35 -5.79 3.61
CA LEU A 108 -13.20 -4.93 4.79
C LEU A 108 -14.49 -4.83 5.62
N SER A 109 -15.63 -5.25 5.08
CA SER A 109 -16.92 -5.26 5.81
C SER A 109 -17.08 -6.52 6.67
N ASP A 110 -16.45 -7.62 6.28
CA ASP A 110 -16.48 -8.91 6.98
C ASP A 110 -15.41 -9.02 8.08
N SER A 111 -15.45 -10.12 8.83
CA SER A 111 -14.46 -10.45 9.86
C SER A 111 -13.06 -10.65 9.22
N PRO A 112 -11.98 -10.12 9.82
CA PRO A 112 -10.60 -10.45 9.43
C PRO A 112 -10.28 -11.95 9.47
N SER A 113 -11.05 -12.72 10.25
CA SER A 113 -10.90 -14.16 10.42
C SER A 113 -11.78 -15.00 9.50
N SER A 114 -12.58 -14.40 8.61
CA SER A 114 -13.39 -15.16 7.65
C SER A 114 -12.50 -15.93 6.67
N LEU A 115 -12.98 -17.05 6.13
CA LEU A 115 -12.19 -17.87 5.20
C LEU A 115 -11.70 -17.04 3.99
N TYR A 116 -12.56 -16.18 3.46
CA TYR A 116 -12.23 -15.26 2.38
C TYR A 116 -11.08 -14.33 2.74
N ASN A 117 -11.15 -13.67 3.90
CA ASN A 117 -10.13 -12.73 4.36
C ASN A 117 -8.83 -13.42 4.79
N ASN A 118 -8.91 -14.61 5.38
CA ASN A 118 -7.74 -15.44 5.69
C ASN A 118 -7.00 -15.82 4.41
N ALA A 119 -7.71 -16.14 3.32
CA ALA A 119 -7.09 -16.46 2.03
C ALA A 119 -6.37 -15.25 1.43
N HIS A 120 -6.94 -14.05 1.55
CA HIS A 120 -6.31 -12.81 1.11
C HIS A 120 -5.07 -12.45 1.94
N ARG A 121 -5.10 -12.71 3.25
CA ARG A 121 -3.94 -12.55 4.13
C ARG A 121 -2.82 -13.51 3.76
N ALA A 122 -3.14 -14.79 3.60
CA ALA A 122 -2.16 -15.82 3.23
C ALA A 122 -1.47 -15.46 1.91
N PHE A 123 -2.23 -15.08 0.88
CA PHE A 123 -1.66 -14.57 -0.37
C PHE A 123 -0.70 -13.41 -0.15
N ALA A 124 -1.13 -12.36 0.57
CA ALA A 124 -0.32 -11.16 0.75
C ALA A 124 0.96 -11.42 1.54
N VAL A 125 0.92 -12.36 2.49
CA VAL A 125 2.11 -12.81 3.21
C VAL A 125 3.02 -13.58 2.26
N ASP A 126 2.54 -14.67 1.66
CA ASP A 126 3.34 -15.53 0.79
C ASP A 126 3.99 -14.72 -0.34
N SER A 127 3.22 -13.87 -1.03
CA SER A 127 3.71 -13.07 -2.15
C SER A 127 4.75 -12.05 -1.75
N PHE A 128 4.63 -11.50 -0.55
CA PHE A 128 5.63 -10.61 0.00
C PHE A 128 6.92 -11.37 0.37
N GLN A 129 6.79 -12.53 1.02
CA GLN A 129 7.94 -13.37 1.37
C GLN A 129 8.71 -13.79 0.13
N GLN A 130 8.02 -14.32 -0.88
CA GLN A 130 8.66 -14.75 -2.12
C GLN A 130 9.29 -13.57 -2.87
N ALA A 131 8.65 -12.40 -2.89
CA ALA A 131 9.24 -11.20 -3.48
C ALA A 131 10.55 -10.81 -2.77
N CYS A 132 10.56 -10.76 -1.44
CA CYS A 132 11.76 -10.42 -0.67
C CYS A 132 12.89 -11.46 -0.82
N MET A 133 12.56 -12.76 -0.82
CA MET A 133 13.54 -13.83 -1.06
C MET A 133 14.22 -13.72 -2.43
N MET A 134 13.51 -13.19 -3.42
CA MET A 134 14.00 -12.98 -4.78
C MET A 134 14.66 -11.60 -4.98
N GLY A 135 14.97 -10.86 -3.91
CA GLY A 135 15.64 -9.56 -3.97
C GLY A 135 14.70 -8.35 -4.15
N GLY A 136 13.39 -8.55 -4.06
CA GLY A 136 12.42 -7.46 -4.05
C GLY A 136 12.51 -6.61 -2.79
N TYR A 137 12.22 -5.31 -2.92
CA TYR A 137 12.15 -4.34 -1.81
C TYR A 137 13.47 -4.06 -1.07
N LEU A 138 14.64 -4.41 -1.63
CA LEU A 138 15.94 -4.17 -0.96
C LEU A 138 16.16 -2.71 -0.55
N TRP A 139 15.67 -1.73 -1.33
CA TRP A 139 15.79 -0.31 -1.01
C TRP A 139 14.99 0.13 0.23
N PHE A 140 14.07 -0.71 0.72
CA PHE A 140 13.40 -0.51 2.01
C PHE A 140 14.21 -1.05 3.19
N GLY A 141 15.37 -1.66 2.97
CA GLY A 141 16.17 -2.28 4.02
C GLY A 141 15.46 -3.48 4.67
N VAL A 142 14.80 -4.32 3.86
CA VAL A 142 14.10 -5.51 4.37
C VAL A 142 15.08 -6.48 5.05
N ILE A 143 14.67 -6.99 6.21
CA ILE A 143 15.49 -7.86 7.07
C ILE A 143 15.00 -9.31 6.92
N PRO A 144 15.86 -10.29 6.55
CA PRO A 144 15.49 -11.70 6.37
C PRO A 144 14.68 -12.28 7.52
N GLU A 145 15.12 -12.07 8.74
CA GLU A 145 14.48 -12.59 9.94
C GLU A 145 13.05 -12.06 10.11
N GLN A 146 12.77 -10.85 9.60
CA GLN A 146 11.44 -10.24 9.70
C GLN A 146 10.51 -10.69 8.57
N TYR A 147 11.00 -10.76 7.33
CA TYR A 147 10.15 -11.22 6.23
C TYR A 147 9.98 -12.73 6.22
N GLN A 148 10.81 -13.51 6.92
CA GLN A 148 10.57 -14.94 7.10
C GLN A 148 9.58 -15.25 8.24
N ASP A 149 9.33 -14.29 9.14
CA ASP A 149 8.33 -14.44 10.21
C ASP A 149 6.90 -14.20 9.69
N THR A 150 6.24 -15.29 9.31
CA THR A 150 4.84 -15.31 8.86
C THR A 150 3.88 -14.69 9.88
N PHE A 151 4.11 -14.85 11.19
CA PHE A 151 3.24 -14.29 12.23
C PHE A 151 3.39 -12.76 12.32
N LEU A 152 4.63 -12.27 12.22
CA LEU A 152 4.89 -10.83 12.15
C LEU A 152 4.23 -10.22 10.91
N LEU A 153 4.40 -10.84 9.75
CA LEU A 153 3.79 -10.36 8.51
C LEU A 153 2.26 -10.37 8.57
N ALA A 154 1.65 -11.42 9.14
CA ALA A 154 0.20 -11.47 9.37
C ALA A 154 -0.29 -10.32 10.27
N LYS A 155 0.45 -9.99 11.34
CA LYS A 155 0.12 -8.85 12.22
C LYS A 155 0.24 -7.50 11.50
N ILE A 156 1.29 -7.32 10.70
CA ILE A 156 1.48 -6.10 9.88
C ILE A 156 0.33 -5.97 8.88
N TYR A 157 -0.04 -7.10 8.24
CA TYR A 157 -1.17 -7.17 7.34
C TYR A 157 -2.48 -6.76 8.03
N ASP A 158 -2.84 -7.40 9.15
CA ASP A 158 -4.11 -7.14 9.83
C ASP A 158 -4.19 -5.68 10.30
N SER A 159 -3.09 -5.15 10.87
CA SER A 159 -2.98 -3.75 11.29
C SER A 159 -3.19 -2.78 10.13
N TYR A 160 -2.58 -3.07 8.98
CA TYR A 160 -2.67 -2.18 7.83
C TYR A 160 -4.00 -2.28 7.10
N VAL A 161 -4.45 -3.50 6.76
CA VAL A 161 -5.67 -3.73 5.96
C VAL A 161 -6.93 -3.49 6.80
N PHE A 162 -7.03 -4.10 7.97
CA PHE A 162 -8.23 -4.02 8.80
C PHE A 162 -8.21 -2.90 9.83
N GLY A 163 -7.05 -2.27 10.07
CA GLY A 163 -6.97 -0.99 10.77
C GLY A 163 -6.99 0.18 9.79
N THR A 164 -5.85 0.43 9.14
CA THR A 164 -5.63 1.66 8.36
C THR A 164 -6.54 1.77 7.13
N LEU A 165 -6.57 0.76 6.26
CA LEU A 165 -7.35 0.80 5.01
C LEU A 165 -8.85 0.73 5.26
N LYS A 166 -9.30 -0.08 6.23
CA LYS A 166 -10.70 -0.14 6.66
C LYS A 166 -11.19 1.21 7.20
N ASP A 167 -10.41 1.87 8.05
CA ASP A 167 -10.77 3.20 8.56
C ASP A 167 -10.78 4.27 7.47
N LYS A 168 -9.83 4.17 6.52
CA LYS A 168 -9.79 5.04 5.34
C LYS A 168 -11.05 4.89 4.49
N ALA A 169 -11.43 3.65 4.15
CA ALA A 169 -12.64 3.35 3.39
C ALA A 169 -13.91 3.83 4.12
N ARG A 170 -13.99 3.62 5.44
CA ARG A 170 -15.12 4.08 6.27
C ARG A 170 -15.24 5.61 6.30
N LYS A 171 -14.13 6.33 6.40
CA LYS A 171 -14.12 7.80 6.40
C LYS A 171 -14.62 8.36 5.08
N GLU A 172 -14.10 7.84 3.97
CA GLU A 172 -14.51 8.28 2.64
C GLU A 172 -15.97 7.93 2.33
N ALA A 173 -16.44 6.76 2.77
CA ALA A 173 -17.85 6.37 2.63
C ALA A 173 -18.79 7.27 3.45
N ARG A 174 -18.34 7.77 4.60
CA ARG A 174 -19.12 8.67 5.46
C ARG A 174 -19.11 10.12 4.97
N ASP A 175 -17.96 10.59 4.50
CA ASP A 175 -17.73 11.96 4.06
C ASP A 175 -16.87 11.96 2.78
N PRO A 176 -17.50 11.86 1.61
CA PRO A 176 -16.77 11.85 0.34
C PRO A 176 -15.87 13.09 0.15
N GLY A 177 -14.66 12.86 -0.33
CA GLY A 177 -13.60 13.86 -0.46
C GLY A 177 -12.87 14.18 0.85
N ALA A 178 -13.19 13.53 1.97
CA ALA A 178 -12.50 13.76 3.23
C ALA A 178 -11.01 13.44 3.15
N LEU A 179 -10.64 12.41 2.38
CA LEU A 179 -9.24 12.05 2.20
C LEU A 179 -8.47 13.08 1.37
N GLU A 180 -9.09 13.60 0.31
CA GLU A 180 -8.50 14.65 -0.52
C GLU A 180 -8.30 15.94 0.28
N ARG A 181 -9.34 16.40 0.98
CA ARG A 181 -9.25 17.58 1.87
C ARG A 181 -8.17 17.40 2.93
N ARG A 182 -8.03 16.20 3.50
CA ARG A 182 -6.97 15.90 4.46
C ARG A 182 -5.58 15.92 3.82
N GLN A 183 -5.45 15.41 2.60
CA GLN A 183 -4.18 15.47 1.86
C GLN A 183 -3.78 16.92 1.59
N GLU A 184 -4.73 17.74 1.12
CA GLU A 184 -4.52 19.16 0.87
C GLU A 184 -4.09 19.92 2.14
N ALA A 185 -4.79 19.71 3.26
CA ALA A 185 -4.43 20.29 4.55
C ALA A 185 -3.00 19.88 5.01
N ASN A 186 -2.62 18.62 4.78
CA ASN A 186 -1.27 18.15 5.07
C ASN A 186 -0.21 18.81 4.17
N LEU A 187 -0.52 19.02 2.89
CA LEU A 187 0.35 19.72 1.94
C LEU A 187 0.54 21.17 2.35
N ILE A 188 -0.53 21.88 2.74
CA ILE A 188 -0.46 23.25 3.28
C ILE A 188 0.44 23.27 4.51
N GLY A 189 0.23 22.36 5.47
CA GLY A 189 1.09 22.27 6.66
C GLY A 189 2.56 21.99 6.33
N LYS A 190 2.84 21.18 5.30
CA LYS A 190 4.21 20.92 4.83
C LYS A 190 4.84 22.15 4.20
N ARG A 191 4.09 22.88 3.35
CA ARG A 191 4.53 24.16 2.75
C ARG A 191 4.90 25.17 3.83
N ARG A 192 4.03 25.36 4.82
CA ARG A 192 4.29 26.25 5.97
C ARG A 192 5.56 25.90 6.74
N ARG A 193 5.79 24.61 7.03
CA ARG A 193 7.02 24.15 7.70
C ARG A 193 8.27 24.38 6.85
N SER A 194 8.18 24.13 5.54
CA SER A 194 9.31 24.35 4.63
C SER A 194 9.68 25.83 4.54
N LEU A 195 8.68 26.70 4.45
CA LEU A 195 8.90 28.15 4.41
C LEU A 195 9.53 28.65 5.71
N ALA A 196 9.04 28.20 6.87
CA ALA A 196 9.62 28.55 8.16
C ALA A 196 11.10 28.12 8.26
N ALA A 197 11.42 26.88 7.84
CA ALA A 197 12.80 26.39 7.83
C ALA A 197 13.71 27.21 6.90
N ASN A 198 13.22 27.57 5.71
CA ASN A 198 13.98 28.39 4.75
C ASN A 198 14.24 29.80 5.30
N ARG A 199 13.26 30.41 5.96
CA ARG A 199 13.40 31.73 6.61
C ARG A 199 14.39 31.69 7.77
N GLU A 200 14.30 30.67 8.63
CA GLU A 200 15.27 30.47 9.70
C GLU A 200 16.69 30.33 9.15
N LEU A 201 16.87 29.50 8.12
CA LEU A 201 18.16 29.33 7.45
C LEU A 201 18.70 30.65 6.89
N PHE A 202 17.86 31.42 6.20
CA PHE A 202 18.24 32.73 5.67
C PHE A 202 18.70 33.69 6.78
N LEU A 203 17.91 33.83 7.86
CA LEU A 203 18.24 34.75 8.94
C LEU A 203 19.52 34.36 9.68
N ARG A 204 19.72 33.06 9.93
CA ARG A 204 20.97 32.54 10.49
C ARG A 204 22.17 32.84 9.60
N THR A 205 22.01 32.62 8.30
CA THR A 205 23.09 32.86 7.31
C THR A 205 23.47 34.33 7.21
N ASN A 206 22.52 35.24 7.44
CA ASN A 206 22.73 36.69 7.38
C ASN A 206 23.04 37.34 8.75
N GLY A 207 23.32 36.54 9.79
CA GLY A 207 23.78 37.05 11.09
C GLY A 207 22.73 37.81 11.91
N TYR A 208 21.43 37.54 11.68
CA TYR A 208 20.39 38.18 12.46
C TYR A 208 20.38 37.71 13.92
N PRO A 209 19.97 38.55 14.88
CA PRO A 209 19.90 38.16 16.29
C PRO A 209 18.92 37.01 16.55
N ASP A 210 19.23 36.11 17.49
CA ASP A 210 18.40 34.94 17.82
C ASP A 210 16.95 35.29 18.19
N ARG A 211 16.71 36.47 18.79
CA ARG A 211 15.35 36.95 19.08
C ARG A 211 14.50 37.12 17.82
N VAL A 212 15.12 37.54 16.71
CA VAL A 212 14.45 37.73 15.41
C VAL A 212 14.20 36.39 14.76
N ILE A 213 15.18 35.48 14.82
CA ILE A 213 15.04 34.11 14.30
C ILE A 213 13.89 33.38 15.00
N LYS A 214 13.84 33.42 16.35
CA LYS A 214 12.77 32.80 17.14
C LYS A 214 11.38 33.36 16.81
N ALA A 215 11.28 34.64 16.48
CA ALA A 215 10.00 35.28 16.15
C ALA A 215 9.38 34.72 14.85
N VAL A 216 10.19 34.23 13.91
CA VAL A 216 9.71 33.75 12.59
C VAL A 216 9.86 32.24 12.36
N ALA A 217 10.47 31.50 13.30
CA ALA A 217 10.65 30.04 13.20
C ALA A 217 9.34 29.24 13.35
N GLY A 218 8.25 29.87 13.79
CA GLY A 218 6.95 29.21 13.98
C GLY A 218 6.21 28.98 12.66
N SER A 219 5.77 27.73 12.42
CA SER A 219 4.97 27.38 11.23
C SER A 219 3.58 28.03 11.15
N TYR A 220 3.10 28.62 12.25
CA TYR A 220 1.83 29.36 12.31
C TYR A 220 1.98 30.83 11.90
N CYS A 221 3.21 31.33 11.74
CA CYS A 221 3.51 32.72 11.37
C CYS A 221 3.64 32.91 9.85
N ALA A 222 3.16 31.95 9.05
CA ALA A 222 3.41 31.85 7.62
C ALA A 222 2.09 31.65 6.85
N SER A 223 1.35 32.74 6.64
CA SER A 223 0.08 32.75 5.89
C SER A 223 0.24 33.06 4.39
N GLU A 224 1.46 33.32 3.92
CA GLU A 224 1.68 33.91 2.59
C GLU A 224 1.69 32.89 1.42
N ASP A 225 1.76 31.57 1.71
CA ASP A 225 1.86 30.48 0.71
C ASP A 225 0.70 29.46 0.79
N GLU A 226 -0.53 29.92 1.06
CA GLU A 226 -1.74 29.07 0.96
C GLU A 226 -2.06 28.64 -0.48
#